data_AF-A0A8S2YCY4-F1
#
_entry.id   AF-A0A8S2YCY4-F1
#
_cell.length_a   1.000
_cell.length_b   1.000
_cell.length_c   1.000
_cell.angle_alpha   90.00
_cell.angle_beta   90.00
_cell.angle_gamma   90.00
#
_symmetry.space_group_name_H-M   'P 1'
#
loop_
_entity.id
_entity.type
_entity.pdbx_description
1 polymer ?
#
loop_
_entity_poly.entity_id
_entity_poly.type
_entity_poly.pdbx_seq_one_letter_code
_entity_poly.pdbx_strand_id
1 'polypeptide(L)'
;MRLAPVPLFFYRSPADAVRHAGNSALLTHGDKRANDACRYYSALIAGALLGYSKDELLDKQFYIDRCNEGWFGGSEERVLDPEIQNIVDGSFKDKKGGYVDGIRGKGYIVSALEAALWAFCYDNNCFRTGVLQAVNLGDDTDTTAAIY
;
A
#
# COMPACT_ATOMS: atom_id res chain seq x y z
N MET A 1 0.64 1.71 -9.50
CA MET A 1 0.33 3.03 -10.12
C MET A 1 -1.08 3.22 -10.68
N ARG A 2 -1.83 2.20 -11.16
CA ARG A 2 -3.17 2.42 -11.78
C ARG A 2 -4.38 2.02 -10.92
N LEU A 3 -4.17 1.82 -9.61
CA LEU A 3 -5.16 1.15 -8.76
C LEU A 3 -6.32 2.06 -8.33
N ALA A 4 -6.04 3.33 -8.03
CA ALA A 4 -6.92 4.23 -7.29
C ALA A 4 -8.41 4.22 -7.70
N PRO A 5 -8.79 4.14 -8.99
CA PRO A 5 -10.20 4.09 -9.38
C PRO A 5 -11.01 2.97 -8.72
N VAL A 6 -10.40 1.81 -8.44
CA VAL A 6 -11.09 0.65 -7.86
C VAL A 6 -11.55 0.90 -6.42
N PRO A 7 -10.66 1.20 -5.45
CA PRO A 7 -11.08 1.50 -4.09
C PRO A 7 -11.95 2.76 -4.01
N LEU A 8 -11.70 3.78 -4.84
CA LEU A 8 -12.57 4.98 -4.88
C LEU A 8 -14.02 4.64 -5.24
N PHE A 9 -14.24 3.68 -6.14
CA PHE A 9 -15.59 3.25 -6.52
C PHE A 9 -16.22 2.33 -5.46
N PHE A 10 -15.46 1.37 -4.94
CA PHE A 10 -15.96 0.32 -4.04
C PHE A 10 -15.79 0.61 -2.55
N TYR A 11 -15.36 1.81 -2.11
CA TYR A 11 -15.01 2.06 -0.70
C TYR A 11 -16.12 1.75 0.32
N ARG A 12 -17.39 1.80 -0.09
CA ARG A 12 -18.55 1.41 0.76
C ARG A 12 -18.78 -0.11 0.84
N SER A 13 -18.07 -0.89 0.03
CA SER A 13 -17.97 -2.35 0.09
C SER A 13 -16.48 -2.74 0.09
N PRO A 14 -15.78 -2.62 1.23
CA PRO A 14 -14.32 -2.79 1.27
C PRO A 14 -13.84 -4.17 0.81
N ALA A 15 -14.62 -5.23 1.07
CA ALA A 15 -14.31 -6.57 0.55
C ALA A 15 -14.30 -6.61 -0.99
N ASP A 16 -15.24 -5.91 -1.64
CA ASP A 16 -15.24 -5.77 -3.09
C ASP A 16 -14.09 -4.89 -3.59
N ALA A 17 -13.76 -3.81 -2.87
CA ALA A 17 -12.62 -2.95 -3.20
C ALA A 17 -11.30 -3.75 -3.22
N VAL A 18 -11.06 -4.57 -2.19
CA VAL A 18 -9.87 -5.42 -2.08
C VAL A 18 -9.87 -6.50 -3.17
N ARG A 19 -10.98 -7.22 -3.35
CA ARG A 19 -11.11 -8.29 -4.35
C ARG A 19 -10.91 -7.78 -5.78
N HIS A 20 -11.58 -6.70 -6.14
CA HIS A 20 -11.48 -6.12 -7.49
C HIS A 20 -10.12 -5.48 -7.74
N ALA A 21 -9.45 -4.96 -6.70
CA ALA A 21 -8.08 -4.46 -6.81
C ALA A 21 -7.10 -5.56 -7.21
N GLY A 22 -7.16 -6.72 -6.54
CA GLY A 22 -6.36 -7.88 -6.90
C GLY A 22 -6.64 -8.36 -8.33
N ASN A 23 -7.92 -8.46 -8.71
CA ASN A 23 -8.30 -8.89 -10.05
C ASN A 23 -7.80 -7.93 -11.15
N SER A 24 -7.81 -6.62 -10.91
CA SER A 24 -7.30 -5.62 -11.86
C SER A 24 -5.79 -5.74 -12.10
N ALA A 25 -5.02 -6.19 -11.10
CA ALA A 25 -3.59 -6.45 -11.24
C ALA A 25 -3.35 -7.64 -12.19
N LEU A 26 -4.08 -8.75 -11.99
CA LEU A 26 -3.88 -10.02 -12.69
C LEU A 26 -4.07 -9.94 -14.21
N LEU A 27 -4.83 -8.96 -14.70
CA LEU A 27 -5.05 -8.77 -16.14
C LEU A 27 -3.75 -8.51 -16.93
N THR A 28 -2.75 -7.89 -16.31
CA THR A 28 -1.46 -7.62 -16.97
C THR A 28 -0.25 -8.02 -16.15
N HIS A 29 -0.42 -8.38 -14.87
CA HIS A 29 0.64 -8.76 -13.96
C HIS A 29 0.24 -10.03 -13.20
N GLY A 30 0.61 -11.20 -13.74
CA GLY A 30 0.32 -12.52 -13.15
C GLY A 30 1.22 -12.90 -11.97
N ASP A 31 1.63 -11.95 -11.14
CA ASP A 31 2.51 -12.14 -9.98
C ASP A 31 1.74 -11.95 -8.66
N LYS A 32 1.95 -12.84 -7.70
CA LYS A 32 1.24 -12.80 -6.40
C LYS A 32 1.51 -11.51 -5.63
N ARG A 33 2.73 -10.97 -5.66
CA ARG A 33 3.08 -9.72 -4.97
C ARG A 33 2.39 -8.53 -5.59
N ALA A 34 2.23 -8.51 -6.92
CA ALA A 34 1.47 -7.46 -7.59
C ALA A 34 -0.02 -7.50 -7.19
N ASN A 35 -0.60 -8.70 -7.11
CA ASN A 35 -1.97 -8.91 -6.63
C ASN A 35 -2.13 -8.45 -5.17
N ASP A 36 -1.29 -8.96 -4.27
CA ASP A 36 -1.37 -8.68 -2.83
C ASP A 36 -1.04 -7.23 -2.48
N ALA A 37 -0.08 -6.61 -3.16
CA ALA A 37 0.20 -5.18 -3.04
C ALA A 37 -1.04 -4.34 -3.41
N CYS A 38 -1.73 -4.70 -4.50
CA CYS A 38 -2.96 -4.01 -4.90
C CYS A 38 -4.08 -4.23 -3.89
N ARG A 39 -4.24 -5.46 -3.37
CA ARG A 39 -5.22 -5.77 -2.33
C ARG A 39 -4.99 -4.96 -1.06
N TYR A 40 -3.76 -4.94 -0.55
CA TYR A 40 -3.39 -4.20 0.64
C TYR A 40 -3.54 -2.69 0.44
N TYR A 41 -2.99 -2.14 -0.65
CA TYR A 41 -3.08 -0.71 -0.93
C TYR A 41 -4.54 -0.25 -1.16
N SER A 42 -5.39 -1.09 -1.74
CA SER A 42 -6.84 -0.85 -1.84
C SER A 42 -7.50 -0.72 -0.48
N ALA A 43 -7.14 -1.59 0.48
CA ALA A 43 -7.66 -1.51 1.85
C ALA A 43 -7.23 -0.21 2.55
N LEU A 44 -5.99 0.24 2.32
CA LEU A 44 -5.51 1.52 2.88
C LEU A 44 -6.30 2.72 2.32
N ILE A 45 -6.53 2.77 0.99
CA ILE A 45 -7.32 3.83 0.37
C ILE A 45 -8.76 3.79 0.86
N ALA A 46 -9.38 2.60 0.91
CA ALA A 46 -10.74 2.45 1.41
C ALA A 46 -10.85 2.87 2.88
N GLY A 47 -9.87 2.51 3.72
CA GLY A 47 -9.78 2.95 5.12
C GLY A 47 -9.69 4.48 5.24
N ALA A 48 -8.83 5.13 4.44
CA ALA A 48 -8.74 6.59 4.43
C ALA A 48 -10.09 7.25 4.08
N LEU A 49 -10.83 6.71 3.09
CA LEU A 49 -12.15 7.19 2.70
C LEU A 49 -13.24 6.95 3.76
N LEU A 50 -13.06 5.92 4.59
CA LEU A 50 -13.94 5.60 5.72
C LEU A 50 -13.59 6.40 6.99
N GLY A 51 -12.53 7.21 6.96
CA GLY A 51 -12.18 8.14 8.03
C GLY A 51 -11.17 7.61 9.05
N TYR A 52 -10.50 6.48 8.76
CA TYR A 52 -9.38 6.03 9.60
C TYR A 52 -8.22 7.02 9.51
N SER A 53 -7.58 7.28 10.65
CA SER A 53 -6.42 8.14 10.75
C SER A 53 -5.18 7.49 10.12
N LYS A 54 -4.18 8.31 9.77
CA LYS A 54 -2.90 7.80 9.24
C LYS A 54 -2.22 6.82 10.19
N ASP A 55 -2.25 7.08 11.50
CA ASP A 55 -1.61 6.21 12.48
C ASP A 55 -2.31 4.84 12.54
N GLU A 56 -3.64 4.81 12.45
CA GLU A 56 -4.39 3.55 12.34
C GLU A 56 -4.05 2.82 11.03
N LEU A 57 -4.06 3.52 9.89
CA LEU A 57 -3.77 2.92 8.58
C LEU A 57 -2.36 2.31 8.50
N LEU A 58 -1.39 2.93 9.17
CA LEU A 58 0.00 2.46 9.20
C LEU A 58 0.23 1.39 10.28
N ASP A 59 -0.72 1.12 11.17
CA ASP A 59 -0.60 0.05 12.16
C ASP A 59 -0.95 -1.31 11.55
N LYS A 60 -0.14 -2.34 11.83
CA LYS A 60 -0.41 -3.70 11.36
C LYS A 60 -1.76 -4.25 11.87
N GLN A 61 -2.25 -3.73 12.99
CA GLN A 61 -3.54 -4.10 13.57
C GLN A 61 -4.68 -3.73 12.62
N PHE A 62 -4.55 -2.66 11.84
CA PHE A 62 -5.53 -2.34 10.80
C PHE A 62 -5.72 -3.53 9.86
N TYR A 63 -4.64 -4.07 9.30
CA TYR A 63 -4.73 -5.25 8.42
C TYR A 63 -5.38 -6.45 9.11
N ILE A 64 -4.98 -6.75 10.35
CA ILE A 64 -5.50 -7.90 11.13
C ILE A 64 -7.01 -7.76 11.35
N ASP A 65 -7.47 -6.57 11.75
CA ASP A 65 -8.89 -6.32 11.99
C ASP A 65 -9.69 -6.40 10.69
N ARG A 66 -9.18 -5.83 9.59
CA ARG A 66 -9.82 -5.91 8.26
C ARG A 66 -9.89 -7.36 7.75
N CYS A 67 -8.92 -8.20 8.08
CA CYS A 67 -8.99 -9.64 7.82
C CYS A 67 -10.12 -10.31 8.62
N ASN A 68 -10.30 -9.95 9.89
CA ASN A 68 -11.37 -10.50 10.74
C ASN A 68 -12.76 -10.01 10.32
N GLU A 69 -12.85 -8.82 9.75
CA GLU A 69 -14.06 -8.25 9.15
C GLU A 69 -14.34 -8.78 7.73
N GLY A 70 -13.49 -9.66 7.20
CA GLY A 70 -13.71 -10.31 5.90
C GLY A 70 -13.35 -9.46 4.67
N TRP A 71 -12.60 -8.35 4.82
CA TRP A 71 -12.20 -7.53 3.68
C TRP A 71 -11.29 -8.30 2.72
N PHE A 72 -10.52 -9.25 3.23
CA PHE A 72 -9.55 -10.03 2.47
C PHE A 72 -10.05 -11.44 2.07
N GLY A 73 -11.35 -11.70 2.20
CA GLY A 73 -11.94 -13.01 1.91
C GLY A 73 -11.72 -14.03 3.03
N GLY A 74 -11.69 -15.31 2.66
CA GLY A 74 -11.52 -16.45 3.55
C GLY A 74 -10.08 -16.64 4.05
N SER A 75 -9.88 -17.73 4.81
CA SER A 75 -8.62 -17.99 5.53
C SER A 75 -7.39 -18.13 4.65
N GLU A 76 -7.54 -18.66 3.43
CA GLU A 76 -6.43 -18.81 2.47
C GLU A 76 -6.15 -17.50 1.73
N GLU A 77 -7.21 -16.77 1.37
CA GLU A 77 -7.10 -15.55 0.57
C GLU A 77 -6.41 -14.42 1.36
N ARG A 78 -6.59 -14.38 2.68
CA ARG A 78 -5.88 -13.42 3.56
C ARG A 78 -4.39 -13.74 3.79
N VAL A 79 -3.82 -14.77 3.17
CA VAL A 79 -2.38 -15.01 3.26
C VAL A 79 -1.68 -14.24 2.15
N LEU A 80 -1.04 -13.13 2.52
CA LEU A 80 -0.25 -12.31 1.60
C LEU A 80 1.09 -12.99 1.29
N ASP A 81 1.69 -12.60 0.17
CA ASP A 81 3.09 -12.86 -0.09
C ASP A 81 3.97 -12.34 1.06
N PRO A 82 5.01 -13.08 1.50
CA PRO A 82 5.87 -12.67 2.62
C PRO A 82 6.49 -11.28 2.46
N GLU A 83 6.84 -10.87 1.24
CA GLU A 83 7.43 -9.55 0.99
C GLU A 83 6.40 -8.43 1.22
N ILE A 84 5.12 -8.67 0.91
CA ILE A 84 4.03 -7.71 1.19
C ILE A 84 3.67 -7.75 2.68
N GLN A 85 3.68 -8.92 3.30
CA GLN A 85 3.46 -9.05 4.75
C GLN A 85 4.50 -8.25 5.54
N ASN A 86 5.76 -8.25 5.11
CA ASN A 86 6.81 -7.43 5.74
C ASN A 86 6.50 -5.92 5.67
N ILE A 87 5.86 -5.44 4.60
CA ILE A 87 5.39 -4.05 4.49
C ILE A 87 4.24 -3.79 5.47
N VAL A 88 3.27 -4.71 5.57
CA VAL A 88 2.17 -4.63 6.55
C VAL A 88 2.72 -4.56 7.99
N ASP A 89 3.78 -5.32 8.27
CA ASP A 89 4.46 -5.32 9.57
C ASP A 89 5.26 -4.04 9.83
N GLY A 90 5.36 -3.14 8.84
CA GLY A 90 5.91 -1.80 8.98
C GLY A 90 7.39 -1.68 8.64
N SER A 91 7.91 -2.45 7.69
CA SER A 91 9.34 -2.45 7.28
C SER A 91 9.93 -1.07 6.93
N PHE A 92 9.10 -0.09 6.59
CA PHE A 92 9.48 1.29 6.31
C PHE A 92 9.61 2.19 7.56
N LYS A 93 9.01 1.80 8.69
CA LYS A 93 8.87 2.68 9.86
C LYS A 93 10.20 3.03 10.51
N ASP A 94 11.17 2.14 10.55
CA ASP A 94 12.46 2.41 11.21
C ASP A 94 13.51 3.05 10.28
N LYS A 95 13.19 3.26 9.00
CA LYS A 95 14.10 3.75 7.96
C LYS A 95 14.08 5.29 7.82
N LYS A 96 14.32 6.02 8.92
CA LYS A 96 14.21 7.50 8.97
C LYS A 96 15.07 8.22 7.92
N GLY A 97 16.24 7.68 7.59
CA GLY A 97 17.17 8.18 6.58
C GLY A 97 16.78 7.85 5.13
N GLY A 98 15.63 7.22 4.90
CA GLY A 98 15.08 6.93 3.57
C GLY A 98 16.04 6.12 2.71
N TYR A 99 16.58 6.74 1.66
CA TYR A 99 17.53 6.09 0.75
C TYR A 99 18.77 5.55 1.48
N VAL A 100 19.29 6.26 2.49
CA VAL A 100 20.46 5.81 3.26
C VAL A 100 20.17 4.53 4.04
N ASP A 101 18.93 4.39 4.55
CA ASP A 101 18.47 3.23 5.33
C ASP A 101 17.86 2.13 4.45
N GLY A 102 18.06 2.21 3.13
CA GLY A 102 17.70 1.14 2.20
C GLY A 102 16.31 1.24 1.56
N ILE A 103 15.57 2.35 1.71
CA ILE A 103 14.35 2.57 0.91
C ILE A 103 14.72 2.74 -0.56
N ARG A 104 14.08 1.98 -1.45
CA ARG A 104 14.32 2.04 -2.90
C ARG A 104 13.00 2.09 -3.63
N GLY A 105 12.80 3.09 -4.48
CA GLY A 105 11.59 3.24 -5.29
C GLY A 105 11.75 2.60 -6.67
N LYS A 106 12.14 1.33 -6.75
CA LYS A 106 12.37 0.65 -8.05
C LYS A 106 11.04 0.25 -8.70
N GLY A 107 11.06 -0.06 -10.00
CA GLY A 107 9.89 -0.60 -10.74
C GLY A 107 9.38 -1.97 -10.27
N TYR A 108 9.92 -2.50 -9.17
CA TYR A 108 9.42 -3.68 -8.49
C TYR A 108 8.40 -3.27 -7.42
N ILE A 109 7.19 -3.83 -7.49
CA ILE A 109 6.03 -3.37 -6.71
C ILE A 109 6.26 -3.36 -5.18
N VAL A 110 6.99 -4.34 -4.65
CA VAL A 110 7.32 -4.39 -3.21
C VAL A 110 8.13 -3.16 -2.81
N SER A 111 9.18 -2.85 -3.58
CA SER A 111 10.05 -1.69 -3.36
C SER A 111 9.28 -0.38 -3.53
N ALA A 112 8.47 -0.26 -4.59
CA ALA A 112 7.67 0.93 -4.85
C ALA A 112 6.63 1.21 -3.75
N LEU A 113 5.95 0.16 -3.26
CA LEU A 113 4.95 0.28 -2.20
C LEU A 113 5.61 0.64 -0.85
N GLU A 114 6.72 -0.02 -0.50
CA GLU A 114 7.49 0.33 0.71
C GLU A 114 7.95 1.79 0.67
N ALA A 115 8.45 2.26 -0.47
CA ALA A 115 8.90 3.64 -0.65
C ALA A 115 7.77 4.67 -0.54
N ALA A 116 6.60 4.38 -1.11
CA ALA A 116 5.43 5.26 -1.01
C ALA A 116 4.90 5.34 0.43
N LEU A 117 4.82 4.20 1.14
CA LEU A 117 4.40 4.18 2.54
C LEU A 117 5.45 4.79 3.48
N TRP A 118 6.73 4.69 3.16
CA TRP A 118 7.79 5.44 3.84
C TRP A 118 7.55 6.95 3.71
N ALA A 119 7.31 7.45 2.49
CA ALA A 119 7.02 8.86 2.28
C ALA A 119 5.76 9.29 3.04
N PHE A 120 4.69 8.47 3.03
CA PHE A 120 3.46 8.71 3.80
C PHE A 120 3.68 8.72 5.33
N CYS A 121 4.53 7.84 5.84
CA CYS A 121 4.90 7.81 7.25
C CYS A 121 5.64 9.08 7.68
N TYR A 122 6.45 9.67 6.79
CA TYR A 122 7.37 10.77 7.08
C TYR A 122 6.99 12.12 6.44
N ASP A 123 5.78 12.22 5.87
CA ASP A 123 5.30 13.41 5.17
C ASP A 123 4.97 14.61 6.08
N ASN A 124 5.10 14.45 7.40
CA ASN A 124 4.74 15.45 8.40
C ASN A 124 3.32 16.00 8.24
N ASN A 125 2.36 15.15 7.84
CA ASN A 125 0.97 15.51 7.55
C ASN A 125 0.83 16.56 6.43
N CYS A 126 1.75 16.53 5.46
CA CYS A 126 1.77 17.49 4.36
C CYS A 126 2.04 16.79 3.04
N PHE A 127 1.04 16.80 2.15
CA PHE A 127 1.14 16.22 0.81
C PHE A 127 2.39 16.70 0.05
N ARG A 128 2.68 18.01 0.10
CA ARG A 128 3.85 18.59 -0.56
C ARG A 128 5.15 17.99 -0.04
N THR A 129 5.25 17.72 1.26
CA THR A 129 6.46 17.15 1.86
C THR A 129 6.63 15.70 1.42
N GLY A 130 5.59 14.88 1.53
CA GLY A 130 5.70 13.46 1.19
C GLY A 130 5.88 13.22 -0.31
N VAL A 131 5.21 13.98 -1.19
CA VAL A 131 5.43 13.82 -2.65
C VAL A 131 6.86 14.22 -3.04
N LEU A 132 7.43 15.25 -2.40
CA LEU A 132 8.83 15.61 -2.62
C LEU A 132 9.77 14.54 -2.08
N GLN A 133 9.46 13.91 -0.94
CA GLN A 133 10.24 12.78 -0.43
C GLN A 133 10.20 11.60 -1.41
N ALA A 134 9.01 11.22 -1.89
CA ALA A 134 8.82 10.13 -2.85
C ALA A 134 9.61 10.36 -4.15
N VAL A 135 9.54 11.57 -4.73
CA VAL A 135 10.28 11.91 -5.96
C VAL A 135 11.79 11.97 -5.72
N ASN A 136 12.25 12.53 -4.60
CA ASN A 136 13.68 12.68 -4.32
C ASN A 136 14.37 11.36 -3.89
N LEU A 137 13.64 10.26 -3.72
CA LEU A 137 14.26 8.93 -3.59
C LEU A 137 14.99 8.50 -4.86
N GLY A 138 14.64 9.08 -6.03
CA GLY A 138 15.17 8.64 -7.32
C GLY A 138 14.56 7.30 -7.76
N ASP A 139 15.31 6.54 -8.55
CA ASP A 139 14.86 5.28 -9.16
C ASP A 139 13.61 5.50 -10.08
N ASP A 140 12.54 4.73 -9.89
CA ASP A 140 11.28 4.78 -10.65
C ASP A 140 10.33 5.83 -10.05
N THR A 141 10.76 7.08 -10.10
CA THR A 141 10.16 8.20 -9.33
C THR A 141 8.69 8.44 -9.66
N ASP A 142 8.28 8.26 -10.91
CA ASP A 142 6.89 8.46 -11.35
C ASP A 142 5.97 7.41 -10.74
N THR A 143 6.41 6.14 -10.67
CA THR A 143 5.65 5.08 -10.00
C THR A 143 5.53 5.32 -8.49
N THR A 144 6.64 5.62 -7.81
CA THR A 144 6.62 5.85 -6.35
C THR A 144 5.77 7.06 -5.99
N ALA A 145 5.92 8.18 -6.70
CA ALA A 145 5.13 9.39 -6.47
C ALA A 145 3.64 9.21 -6.81
N ALA A 146 3.29 8.34 -7.76
CA ALA A 146 1.90 8.04 -8.09
C ALA A 146 1.21 7.07 -7.11
N ILE A 147 1.98 6.32 -6.30
CA ILE A 147 1.44 5.47 -5.23
C ILE A 147 1.33 6.24 -3.90
N TYR A 148 2.19 7.25 -3.67
CA TYR A 148 2.04 8.17 -2.54
C TYR A 148 0.76 9.00 -2.65
#